data_AF-A0A967VF34-F1
#
_entry.id   AF-A0A967VF34-F1
#
_cell.length_a   1.000
_cell.length_b   1.000
_cell.length_c   1.000
_cell.angle_alpha   90.00
_cell.angle_beta   90.00
_cell.angle_gamma   90.00
#
_symmetry.space_group_name_H-M   'P 1'
#
loop_
_entity.id
_entity.type
_entity.pdbx_description
1 polymer ?
#
loop_
_entity_poly.entity_id
_entity_poly.type
_entity_poly.pdbx_seq_one_letter_code
_entity_poly.pdbx_strand_id
1 'polypeptide(L)'
;LSEFYETLAFHFARGRSVAKAVDYLVKSGEKSLARYAVEEAHQYFKKAYDILASKEEMSEEEKIILIDILNSWGYAYYYLGENN
;
A
#
# COMPACT_ATOMS: atom_id res chain seq x y z
N LEU A 1 5.78 16.00 -5.65
CA LEU A 1 4.83 15.21 -6.47
C LEU A 1 4.62 13.90 -5.74
N SER A 2 3.47 13.52 -5.18
CA SER A 2 2.10 13.63 -5.70
C SER A 2 1.11 13.96 -4.57
N GLU A 3 0.30 14.99 -4.78
CA GLU A 3 -0.84 15.36 -3.93
C GLU A 3 -2.10 14.56 -4.31
N PHE A 4 -1.99 13.56 -5.18
CA PHE A 4 -3.12 12.86 -5.79
C PHE A 4 -3.05 11.35 -5.69
N TYR A 5 -2.17 10.77 -4.86
CA TYR A 5 -2.10 9.31 -4.75
C TYR A 5 -3.42 8.70 -4.24
N GLU A 6 -4.12 9.35 -3.31
CA GLU A 6 -5.44 8.87 -2.86
C GLU A 6 -6.48 8.94 -3.99
N THR A 7 -6.47 10.02 -4.77
CA THR A 7 -7.38 10.24 -5.90
C THR A 7 -7.11 9.21 -7.01
N LEU A 8 -5.84 8.93 -7.31
CA LEU A 8 -5.45 7.92 -8.29
C LEU A 8 -5.83 6.51 -7.83
N ALA A 9 -5.60 6.16 -6.56
CA ALA A 9 -6.01 4.88 -6.00
C ALA A 9 -7.53 4.67 -6.12
N PHE A 10 -8.32 5.71 -5.82
CA PHE A 10 -9.78 5.68 -5.97
C PHE A 10 -10.23 5.51 -7.43
N HIS A 11 -9.59 6.20 -8.37
CA HIS A 11 -9.93 6.07 -9.80
C HIS A 11 -9.51 4.73 -10.40
N PHE A 12 -8.34 4.19 -10.05
CA PHE A 12 -7.86 2.92 -10.61
C PHE A 12 -8.59 1.71 -10.05
N ALA A 13 -9.01 1.75 -8.78
CA ALA A 13 -9.84 0.71 -8.16
C ALA A 13 -11.21 0.55 -8.87
N ARG A 14 -11.68 1.58 -9.57
CA ARG A 14 -13.01 1.60 -10.23
C ARG A 14 -13.02 1.25 -11.72
N GLY A 15 -11.89 0.99 -12.38
CA GLY A 15 -12.00 0.47 -13.75
C GLY A 15 -10.79 0.40 -14.68
N ARG A 16 -9.53 0.57 -14.26
CA ARG A 16 -8.41 0.60 -15.25
C ARG A 16 -7.12 -0.16 -14.92
N SER A 17 -6.87 -0.62 -13.69
CA SER A 17 -5.86 -1.65 -13.35
C SER A 17 -5.76 -1.79 -11.83
N VAL A 18 -6.06 -2.99 -11.31
CA VAL A 18 -5.92 -3.32 -9.87
C VAL A 18 -4.48 -3.11 -9.40
N ALA A 19 -3.49 -3.55 -10.19
CA ALA A 19 -2.07 -3.36 -9.88
C ALA A 19 -1.69 -1.88 -9.69
N LYS A 20 -2.21 -0.96 -10.50
CA LYS A 20 -1.94 0.48 -10.33
C LYS A 20 -2.61 1.07 -9.09
N ALA A 21 -3.82 0.62 -8.76
CA ALA A 21 -4.49 1.06 -7.54
C ALA A 21 -3.69 0.65 -6.30
N VAL A 22 -3.18 -0.59 -6.30
CA VAL A 22 -2.36 -1.14 -5.23
C VAL A 22 -1.02 -0.41 -5.12
N ASP A 23 -0.32 -0.15 -6.24
CA ASP A 23 0.93 0.64 -6.27
C ASP A 23 0.78 2.04 -5.64
N TYR A 24 -0.32 2.74 -5.94
CA TYR A 24 -0.55 4.06 -5.33
C TYR A 24 -0.93 4.00 -3.85
N LEU A 25 -1.57 2.93 -3.39
CA LEU A 25 -1.82 2.72 -1.97
C LEU A 25 -0.50 2.49 -1.22
N VAL A 26 0.42 1.68 -1.77
CA VAL A 26 1.76 1.48 -1.20
C VAL A 26 2.51 2.79 -1.06
N LYS A 27 2.57 3.59 -2.13
CA LYS A 27 3.22 4.91 -2.12
C LYS A 27 2.60 5.88 -1.11
N SER A 28 1.29 5.77 -0.87
CA SER A 28 0.60 6.56 0.15
C SER A 28 1.01 6.12 1.56
N GLY A 29 1.09 4.81 1.80
CA GLY A 29 1.58 4.25 3.06
C GLY A 29 3.01 4.67 3.38
N GLU A 30 3.92 4.57 2.42
CA GLU A 30 5.32 4.99 2.56
C GLU A 30 5.45 6.50 2.85
N LYS A 31 4.66 7.33 2.16
CA LYS A 31 4.60 8.78 2.40
C LYS A 31 4.11 9.10 3.81
N SER A 32 3.09 8.39 4.31
CA SER A 32 2.59 8.55 5.68
C SER A 32 3.62 8.10 6.71
N LEU A 33 4.34 6.98 6.49
CA LEU A 33 5.43 6.56 7.36
C LEU A 33 6.56 7.58 7.45
N ALA A 34 6.97 8.15 6.32
CA ALA A 34 8.01 9.18 6.27
C ALA A 34 7.64 10.45 7.08
N ARG A 35 6.35 10.60 7.44
CA ARG A 35 5.82 11.69 8.27
C ARG A 35 5.43 11.25 9.68
N TYR A 36 5.78 10.03 10.09
CA TYR A 36 5.36 9.42 11.36
C TYR A 36 3.83 9.29 11.51
N ALA A 37 3.07 9.33 10.41
CA ALA A 37 1.63 9.12 10.38
C ALA A 37 1.32 7.61 10.25
N VAL A 38 1.59 6.90 11.33
CA VAL A 38 1.64 5.44 11.40
C VAL A 38 0.30 4.77 11.14
N GLU A 39 -0.75 5.28 11.78
CA GLU A 39 -2.10 4.74 11.65
C GLU A 39 -2.60 4.89 10.20
N GLU A 40 -2.33 6.04 9.59
CA GLU A 40 -2.65 6.27 8.17
C GLU A 40 -1.85 5.32 7.25
N ALA A 41 -0.56 5.12 7.54
CA ALA A 41 0.26 4.19 6.79
C ALA A 41 -0.28 2.75 6.88
N HIS A 42 -0.62 2.30 8.09
CA HIS A 42 -1.27 1.01 8.32
C HIS A 42 -2.54 0.86 7.48
N GLN A 43 -3.41 1.87 7.47
CA GLN A 43 -4.66 1.84 6.69
C GLN A 43 -4.40 1.71 5.18
N TYR A 44 -3.40 2.40 4.65
CA TYR A 44 -3.03 2.29 3.23
C TYR A 44 -2.50 0.90 2.87
N PHE A 45 -1.56 0.35 3.66
CA PHE A 45 -1.02 -0.99 3.41
C PHE A 45 -2.08 -2.06 3.57
N LYS A 46 -2.92 -1.97 4.61
CA LYS A 46 -4.04 -2.90 4.82
C LYS A 46 -4.98 -2.91 3.63
N LYS A 47 -5.34 -1.73 3.11
CA LYS A 47 -6.23 -1.63 1.94
C LYS A 47 -5.60 -2.23 0.67
N ALA A 48 -4.30 -2.04 0.47
CA ALA A 48 -3.55 -2.63 -0.63
C ALA A 48 -3.54 -4.17 -0.52
N TYR A 49 -3.27 -4.68 0.68
CA TYR A 49 -3.29 -6.10 1.01
C TYR A 49 -4.67 -6.72 0.78
N ASP A 50 -5.74 -6.13 1.34
CA ASP A 50 -7.11 -6.66 1.24
C ASP A 50 -7.55 -6.83 -0.22
N ILE A 51 -7.16 -5.89 -1.11
CA ILE A 51 -7.44 -5.97 -2.55
C ILE A 51 -6.76 -7.19 -3.16
N LEU A 52 -5.46 -7.40 -2.92
CA LEU A 52 -4.72 -8.52 -3.49
C LEU A 52 -5.14 -9.86 -2.88
N ALA A 53 -5.32 -9.92 -1.56
CA ALA A 53 -5.69 -11.13 -0.84
C ALA A 53 -7.11 -11.62 -1.17
N SER A 54 -7.98 -10.73 -1.66
CA SER A 54 -9.33 -11.10 -2.12
C SER A 54 -9.36 -11.77 -3.50
N LYS A 55 -8.23 -11.83 -4.21
CA LYS A 55 -8.15 -12.46 -5.54
C LYS A 55 -7.97 -13.97 -5.42
N GLU A 56 -8.76 -14.70 -6.21
CA GLU A 56 -8.64 -16.17 -6.33
C GLU A 56 -7.35 -16.57 -7.06
N GLU A 57 -6.95 -15.80 -8.06
CA GLU A 57 -5.66 -15.96 -8.76
C GLU A 57 -4.93 -14.60 -8.85
N MET A 58 -3.64 -14.61 -8.54
CA MET A 58 -2.75 -13.45 -8.62
C MET A 58 -1.76 -13.65 -9.76
N SER A 59 -1.52 -12.59 -10.56
CA SER A 59 -0.42 -12.59 -11.53
C SER A 59 0.94 -12.55 -10.83
N GLU A 60 2.02 -12.87 -11.55
CA GLU A 60 3.37 -12.77 -10.99
C GLU A 60 3.72 -11.34 -10.57
N GLU A 61 3.26 -10.33 -11.34
CA GLU A 61 3.43 -8.93 -10.97
C GLU A 61 2.70 -8.59 -9.67
N GLU A 62 1.49 -9.12 -9.47
CA GLU A 62 0.71 -8.91 -8.24
C GLU A 62 1.35 -9.60 -7.03
N LYS A 63 1.99 -10.75 -7.22
CA LYS A 63 2.76 -11.43 -6.16
C LYS A 63 3.98 -10.62 -5.75
N ILE A 64 4.70 -10.03 -6.71
CA ILE A 64 5.83 -9.12 -6.43
C ILE A 64 5.33 -7.92 -5.61
N ILE A 65 4.24 -7.29 -6.04
CA ILE A 65 3.65 -6.14 -5.32
C ILE A 65 3.22 -6.55 -3.90
N LEU A 66 2.67 -7.75 -3.70
CA LEU A 66 2.33 -8.25 -2.36
C LEU A 66 3.54 -8.37 -1.45
N ILE A 67 4.65 -8.90 -1.97
CA ILE A 67 5.91 -9.00 -1.21
C ILE A 67 6.41 -7.61 -0.82
N ASP A 68 6.34 -6.63 -1.73
CA ASP A 68 6.73 -5.26 -1.45
C ASP A 68 5.85 -4.61 -0.37
N ILE A 69 4.53 -4.82 -0.40
CA ILE A 69 3.61 -4.38 0.66
C ILE A 69 4.05 -4.95 2.01
N LEU A 70 4.27 -6.26 2.09
CA LEU A 70 4.61 -6.93 3.36
C LEU A 70 5.96 -6.46 3.91
N ASN A 71 6.94 -6.22 3.03
CA ASN A 71 8.23 -5.67 3.42
C ASN A 71 8.08 -4.24 3.96
N SER A 72 7.47 -3.33 3.20
CA SER A 72 7.29 -1.93 3.63
C SER A 72 6.45 -1.82 4.90
N TRP A 73 5.43 -2.66 5.03
CA TRP A 73 4.59 -2.70 6.24
C TRP A 73 5.34 -3.30 7.44
N GLY A 74 6.17 -4.32 7.24
CA GLY A 74 7.06 -4.85 8.28
C GLY A 74 8.06 -3.81 8.77
N TYR A 75 8.68 -3.05 7.84
CA TYR A 75 9.56 -1.92 8.19
C TYR A 75 8.83 -0.84 8.98
N ALA A 76 7.57 -0.55 8.65
CA ALA A 76 6.73 0.36 9.44
C ALA A 76 6.75 -0.02 10.92
N TYR A 77 6.41 -1.28 11.21
CA TYR A 77 6.35 -1.81 12.58
C TYR A 77 7.71 -1.84 13.26
N TYR A 78 8.79 -2.14 12.52
CA TYR A 78 10.15 -2.13 13.07
C TYR A 78 10.60 -0.73 13.52
N TYR A 79 10.48 0.28 12.65
CA TYR A 79 10.84 1.66 12.98
C TYR A 79 9.96 2.26 14.09
N LEU A 80 8.74 1.73 14.29
CA LEU A 80 7.86 2.12 15.38
C LEU A 80 8.18 1.44 16.71
N GLY A 81 8.63 0.19 16.67
CA GLY A 81 9.08 -0.54 17.85
C GLY A 81 10.33 0.07 18.47
N GLU A 82 11.21 0.67 17.66
CA GLU A 82 12.40 1.38 18.14
C GLU A 82 12.12 2.80 18.67
N ASN A 83 10.95 3.39 18.38
CA ASN A 83 10.59 4.76 18.80
C ASN A 83 9.65 4.82 20.03
N ASN A 84 9.35 3.67 20.67
CA ASN A 84 8.55 3.58 21.91
C ASN A 84 9.41 3.27 23.13
#